data_AF-A0AAV9QX69-F1
#
_entry.id   AF-A0AAV9QX69-F1
#
_cell.length_a   1.000
_cell.length_b   1.000
_cell.length_c   1.000
_cell.angle_alpha   90.00
_cell.angle_beta   90.00
_cell.angle_gamma   90.00
#
_symmetry.space_group_name_H-M   'P 1'
#
loop_
_entity.id
_entity.type
_entity.pdbx_description
1 polymer ?
#
loop_
_entity_poly.entity_id
_entity_poly.type
_entity_poly.pdbx_seq_one_letter_code
_entity_poly.pdbx_strand_id
1 'polypeptide(L)'
;IKFSVMQPGTHVWPHTGPTNCRLRMHLGLVIPKPGCRIRCTNQTREWQEGKILIFDDSFEHEVWQEADSYRLIFIVDVWHPELSQYQRQTLSPI
;
A
#
# COMPACT_ATOMS: atom_id res chain seq x y z
N ILE A 1 2.10 -8.98 -6.53
CA ILE A 1 2.29 -9.45 -5.13
C ILE A 1 3.77 -9.38 -4.81
N LYS A 2 4.17 -8.77 -3.68
CA LYS A 2 5.60 -8.59 -3.34
C LYS A 2 5.83 -8.32 -1.85
N PHE A 3 7.03 -8.62 -1.36
CA PHE A 3 7.53 -8.03 -0.11
C PHE A 3 8.03 -6.61 -0.36
N SER A 4 7.85 -5.72 0.62
CA SER A 4 8.32 -4.33 0.55
C SER A 4 8.97 -3.95 1.88
N VAL A 5 10.28 -3.69 1.81
CA VAL A 5 11.10 -3.24 2.94
C VAL A 5 11.36 -1.75 2.79
N MET A 6 11.28 -1.00 3.89
CA MET A 6 11.61 0.42 3.93
C MET A 6 12.55 0.69 5.11
N GLN A 7 13.66 1.39 4.85
CA GLN A 7 14.68 1.69 5.85
C GLN A 7 14.38 3.02 6.58
N PRO A 8 14.93 3.23 7.79
CA PRO A 8 14.83 4.50 8.50
C PRO A 8 15.17 5.72 7.63
N GLY A 9 14.46 6.83 7.82
CA GLY A 9 14.65 8.09 7.10
C GLY A 9 14.07 8.10 5.68
N THR A 10 13.32 7.08 5.27
CA THR A 10 12.71 7.05 3.92
C THR A 10 11.43 7.87 3.88
N HIS A 11 11.31 8.73 2.88
CA HIS A 11 10.08 9.42 2.51
C HIS A 11 9.76 9.13 1.05
N VAL A 12 8.56 8.63 0.79
CA VAL A 12 8.04 8.45 -0.57
C VAL A 12 7.07 9.59 -0.82
N TRP A 13 7.41 10.45 -1.79
CA TRP A 13 6.62 11.60 -2.20
C TRP A 13 5.17 11.24 -2.54
N PRO A 14 4.24 12.20 -2.45
CA PRO A 14 2.88 12.02 -2.92
C PRO A 14 2.85 11.53 -4.38
N HIS A 15 2.17 10.42 -4.62
CA HIS A 15 2.06 9.82 -5.95
C HIS A 15 0.76 9.03 -6.09
N THR A 16 0.45 8.64 -7.32
CA THR A 16 -0.70 7.80 -7.66
C THR A 16 -0.24 6.54 -8.37
N GLY A 17 -1.01 5.48 -8.18
CA GLY A 17 -0.92 4.26 -8.96
C GLY A 17 -1.40 4.49 -10.40
N PRO A 18 -1.02 3.63 -11.35
CA PRO A 18 -1.30 3.83 -12.77
C PRO A 18 -2.73 3.45 -13.16
N THR A 19 -3.53 2.90 -12.24
CA THR A 19 -4.86 2.37 -12.55
C THR A 19 -5.77 2.34 -11.33
N ASN A 20 -7.05 2.59 -11.54
CA ASN A 20 -8.13 2.37 -10.56
C ASN A 20 -8.70 0.94 -10.61
N CYS A 21 -8.14 0.06 -11.45
CA CYS A 21 -8.62 -1.31 -11.60
C CYS A 21 -8.17 -2.25 -10.47
N ARG A 22 -7.39 -1.76 -9.50
CA ARG A 22 -6.91 -2.56 -8.37
C ARG A 22 -7.13 -1.87 -7.04
N LEU A 23 -7.28 -2.68 -6.00
CA LEU A 23 -7.08 -2.27 -4.61
C LEU A 23 -5.79 -2.88 -4.11
N ARG A 24 -5.07 -2.15 -3.25
CA ARG A 24 -3.79 -2.56 -2.68
C ARG A 24 -3.97 -2.95 -1.22
N MET A 25 -3.65 -4.20 -0.90
CA MET A 25 -3.62 -4.72 0.46
C MET A 25 -2.19 -4.70 0.99
N HIS A 26 -2.00 -4.14 2.18
CA HIS A 26 -0.75 -4.17 2.94
C HIS A 26 -0.95 -5.00 4.21
N LEU A 27 -0.31 -6.17 4.28
CA LEU A 27 -0.19 -6.94 5.51
C LEU A 27 1.08 -6.50 6.26
N GLY A 28 0.94 -6.07 7.52
CA GLY A 28 2.09 -5.76 8.36
C GLY A 28 2.84 -7.01 8.81
N LEU A 29 4.16 -7.07 8.58
CA LEU A 29 5.01 -8.20 8.98
C LEU A 29 5.98 -7.82 10.09
N VAL A 30 6.74 -6.73 9.91
CA VAL A 30 7.62 -6.14 10.93
C VAL A 30 7.37 -4.65 10.93
N ILE A 31 6.73 -4.12 11.97
CA ILE A 31 6.29 -2.72 12.03
C ILE A 31 6.87 -2.04 13.28
N PRO A 32 8.00 -1.34 13.16
CA PRO A 32 8.54 -0.60 14.28
C PRO A 32 7.65 0.58 14.67
N LYS A 33 7.66 0.91 15.96
CA LYS A 33 6.88 2.01 16.53
C LYS A 33 7.77 2.94 17.34
N PRO A 34 7.48 4.27 17.34
CA PRO A 34 6.61 5.00 16.42
C PRO A 34 7.31 5.27 15.07
N GLY A 35 6.60 5.86 14.10
CA GLY A 35 7.24 6.48 12.92
C GLY A 35 6.95 5.84 11.56
N CYS A 36 6.14 4.77 11.50
CA CYS A 36 5.74 4.14 10.23
C CYS A 36 4.30 4.54 9.85
N ARG A 37 4.12 5.45 8.90
CA ARG A 37 2.77 5.90 8.48
C ARG A 37 2.59 5.98 6.97
N ILE A 38 1.35 5.80 6.55
CA ILE A 38 0.88 6.03 5.18
C ILE A 38 -0.32 6.98 5.22
N ARG A 39 -0.31 7.97 4.32
CA ARG A 39 -1.47 8.81 4.02
C ARG A 39 -2.04 8.37 2.69
N CYS A 40 -3.36 8.22 2.61
CA CYS A 40 -4.10 8.15 1.36
C CYS A 40 -5.21 9.18 1.42
N THR A 41 -5.27 10.07 0.43
CA THR A 41 -6.10 11.28 0.45
C THR A 41 -5.91 12.11 1.73
N ASN A 42 -6.95 12.25 2.55
CA ASN A 42 -6.97 13.01 3.80
C ASN A 42 -6.84 12.12 5.06
N GLN A 43 -6.61 10.81 4.89
CA GLN A 43 -6.52 9.86 6.01
C GLN A 43 -5.11 9.31 6.16
N THR A 44 -4.53 9.55 7.33
CA THR A 44 -3.27 8.93 7.74
C THR A 44 -3.55 7.71 8.63
N ARG A 45 -2.82 6.63 8.39
CA ARG A 45 -2.90 5.36 9.13
C ARG A 45 -1.50 4.81 9.37
N GLU A 46 -1.40 3.96 10.38
CA GLU A 46 -0.20 3.18 10.69
C GLU A 46 -0.49 1.69 10.48
N TRP A 47 0.53 0.95 10.05
CA TRP A 47 0.44 -0.52 9.96
C TRP A 47 0.43 -1.16 11.35
N GLN A 48 -0.09 -2.38 11.41
CA GLN A 48 0.02 -3.25 12.58
C GLN A 48 0.43 -4.64 12.12
N GLU A 49 1.32 -5.29 12.86
CA GLU A 49 1.75 -6.66 12.56
C GLU A 49 0.56 -7.62 12.58
N GLY A 50 0.47 -8.49 11.58
CA GLY A 50 -0.63 -9.44 11.41
C GLY A 50 -1.96 -8.82 11.00
N LYS A 51 -2.03 -7.51 10.72
CA LYS A 51 -3.24 -6.82 10.26
C LYS A 51 -3.09 -6.33 8.83
N ILE A 52 -4.23 -6.28 8.14
CA ILE A 52 -4.35 -5.81 6.76
C ILE A 52 -4.87 -4.38 6.77
N LEU A 53 -4.17 -3.50 6.05
CA LEU A 53 -4.71 -2.23 5.55
C LEU A 53 -5.04 -2.39 4.08
N ILE A 54 -6.19 -1.90 3.65
CA ILE A 54 -6.60 -1.89 2.24
C ILE A 54 -6.87 -0.44 1.86
N PHE A 55 -6.30 -0.02 0.74
CA PHE A 55 -6.56 1.29 0.15
C PHE A 55 -6.52 1.18 -1.37
N ASP A 56 -7.17 2.13 -2.04
CA ASP A 56 -7.05 2.31 -3.47
C ASP A 56 -5.81 3.16 -3.74
N ASP A 57 -4.79 2.57 -4.38
CA ASP A 57 -3.53 3.25 -4.66
C ASP A 57 -3.62 4.20 -5.85
N SER A 58 -4.74 4.24 -6.59
CA SER A 58 -4.99 5.25 -7.64
C SER A 58 -5.22 6.65 -7.08
N PHE A 59 -5.62 6.76 -5.81
CA PHE A 59 -5.65 8.02 -5.09
C PHE A 59 -4.23 8.44 -4.67
N GLU A 60 -4.03 9.75 -4.52
CA GLU A 60 -2.76 10.28 -4.02
C GLU A 60 -2.47 9.68 -2.64
N HIS A 61 -1.28 9.10 -2.52
CA HIS A 61 -0.79 8.55 -1.26
C HIS A 61 0.70 8.86 -1.06
N GLU A 62 1.10 8.87 0.20
CA GLU A 62 2.41 9.31 0.67
C GLU A 62 2.84 8.45 1.86
N VAL A 63 4.14 8.16 1.98
CA VAL A 63 4.66 7.21 2.98
C VAL A 63 5.88 7.77 3.70
N TRP A 64 5.91 7.62 5.02
CA TRP A 64 7.03 7.99 5.87
C TRP A 64 7.51 6.79 6.69
N GLN A 65 8.83 6.63 6.75
CA GLN A 65 9.53 5.69 7.62
C GLN A 65 10.52 6.45 8.50
N GLU A 66 10.01 6.98 9.61
CA GLU A 66 10.76 7.78 10.59
C GLU A 66 11.19 6.95 11.82
N ALA A 67 10.88 5.65 11.83
CA ALA A 67 11.30 4.75 12.89
C ALA A 67 12.80 4.40 12.79
N ASP A 68 13.39 3.95 13.91
CA ASP A 68 14.83 3.63 14.02
C ASP A 68 15.24 2.29 13.42
N SER A 69 14.28 1.48 12.94
CA SER A 69 14.55 0.20 12.28
C SER A 69 13.69 0.00 11.03
N TYR A 70 14.00 -1.05 10.27
CA TYR A 70 13.32 -1.33 9.01
C TYR A 70 11.85 -1.70 9.24
N ARG A 71 10.99 -1.31 8.30
CA ARG A 71 9.60 -1.78 8.20
C ARG A 71 9.48 -2.79 7.06
N LEU A 72 8.87 -3.93 7.33
CA LEU A 72 8.53 -4.94 6.33
C LEU A 72 7.00 -5.11 6.24
N ILE A 73 6.48 -5.01 5.02
CA ILE A 73 5.09 -5.32 4.69
C ILE A 73 5.02 -6.30 3.53
N PHE A 74 3.89 -7.02 3.42
CA PHE A 74 3.55 -7.82 2.26
C PHE A 74 2.42 -7.15 1.48
N ILE A 75 2.67 -6.89 0.20
CA ILE A 75 1.76 -6.18 -0.70
C ILE A 75 1.07 -7.18 -1.62
N VAL A 76 -0.26 -7.19 -1.55
CA VAL A 76 -1.13 -8.00 -2.39
C VAL A 76 -2.09 -7.06 -3.12
N ASP A 77 -1.94 -6.96 -4.44
CA ASP A 77 -2.88 -6.21 -5.28
C ASP A 77 -4.01 -7.16 -5.69
N VAL A 78 -5.25 -6.69 -5.57
CA VAL A 78 -6.46 -7.42 -5.97
C VAL A 78 -7.26 -6.59 -6.96
N TRP A 79 -8.03 -7.24 -7.84
CA TRP A 79 -8.95 -6.54 -8.73
C TRP A 79 -9.95 -5.70 -7.94
N HIS A 80 -10.26 -4.51 -8.45
CA HIS A 80 -11.38 -3.72 -7.91
C HIS A 80 -12.64 -4.60 -7.93
N PRO A 81 -13.40 -4.68 -6.81
CA PRO A 81 -14.45 -5.69 -6.64
C PRO A 81 -15.55 -5.57 -7.69
N GLU A 82 -15.81 -4.36 -8.19
CA GLU A 82 -16.84 -4.08 -9.20
C GLU A 82 -16.43 -4.42 -10.63
N LEU A 83 -15.17 -4.79 -10.89
CA LEU A 83 -14.79 -5.33 -12.20
C LEU A 83 -15.44 -6.69 -12.39
N SER A 84 -16.24 -6.82 -13.44
CA SER A 84 -16.83 -8.08 -13.90
C SER A 84 -15.75 -9.10 -14.29
N GLN A 85 -16.11 -10.37 -14.33
CA GLN A 85 -15.21 -11.43 -14.80
C GLN A 85 -14.69 -11.18 -16.21
N TYR A 86 -15.56 -10.72 -17.12
CA TYR A 86 -15.18 -10.36 -18.49
C TYR A 86 -14.10 -9.27 -18.49
N GLN A 87 -14.32 -8.16 -17.77
CA GLN A 87 -13.33 -7.07 -17.68
C GLN A 87 -11.98 -7.56 -17.13
N ARG A 88 -11.98 -8.40 -16.08
CA ARG A 88 -10.73 -8.96 -15.52
C ARG A 88 -9.96 -9.84 -16.50
N GLN A 89 -10.64 -10.45 -17.48
CA GLN A 89 -10.03 -11.31 -18.49
C GLN A 89 -9.57 -10.53 -19.74
N THR A 90 -10.15 -9.37 -20.02
CA THR A 90 -9.92 -8.62 -21.26
C THR A 90 -9.10 -7.34 -21.09
N LEU A 91 -8.98 -6.79 -19.87
CA LEU A 91 -8.14 -5.62 -19.62
C LEU A 91 -6.67 -5.95 -19.87
N SER A 92 -5.97 -5.06 -20.58
CA SER A 92 -4.53 -5.19 -20.81
C SER A 92 -3.74 -5.08 -19.51
N PRO A 93 -2.63 -5.83 -19.36
CA PRO A 93 -1.70 -5.65 -18.25
C PRO A 93 -1.11 -4.23 -18.21
N ILE A 94 -0.77 -3.78 -16.99
CA ILE A 94 -0.06 -2.54 -16.70
C ILE A 94 1.15 -2.88 -15.84
#